data_AF-A0A5D0NU27-F1
#
_entry.id   AF-A0A5D0NU27-F1
#
_cell.length_a   1.000
_cell.length_b   1.000
_cell.length_c   1.000
_cell.angle_alpha   90.00
_cell.angle_beta   90.00
_cell.angle_gamma   90.00
#
_symmetry.space_group_name_H-M   'P 1'
#
loop_
_entity.id
_entity.type
_entity.pdbx_description
1 polymer ?
#
loop_
_entity_poly.entity_id
_entity_poly.type
_entity_poly.pdbx_seq_one_letter_code
_entity_poly.pdbx_strand_id
1 'polypeptide(L)'
;MRTCRTGRRSGRAPSATGTTVTPHDAPRQARRTGDPKDRRVAPRERDLCPRHRHRARGRGDATAARSGAHRAAWGGVMGRRITAPAMLPGMPDTVGGQPAKADAPPPARTLDEAIARSHDIIAEALDRYPIVARQALISGGNDSTVLAHLVRGYLDSSPDDALVHVNTGIGIEDTRQYVRDTAAAWGLPLRELHPRDSYEDLVLGKVIARTGPNAGKRQVWVGFPGPAGHKVMYRRLKDEPLQRNRAAILGRSGRSRKVLYLAGMRWGESDRRFRNAQEIDPQGGIVWCSPIVHFTNTQMAEYKRRFGLPRNEVTDHLHMSAECLCGSYAKPGELEEIEFFYPRTAYRIRSLEKKAADLGITNCRWGRKPPTGSTVKPGTVAGRLCSGCPEPQQGQTDLFQQWAAQGLLSPEHARAFTTQTDTSPGGACATATPGGGA
;
A
#
# COMPACT_ATOMS: atom_id res chain seq x y z
N MET A 1 -66.75 -14.91 -0.53
CA MET A 1 -66.47 -13.61 -1.19
C MET A 1 -65.49 -13.84 -2.32
N ARG A 2 -65.74 -13.21 -3.47
CA ARG A 2 -65.37 -13.68 -4.82
C ARG A 2 -63.98 -13.21 -5.30
N THR A 3 -63.40 -14.05 -6.14
CA THR A 3 -62.13 -13.97 -6.90
C THR A 3 -62.06 -12.81 -7.90
N CYS A 4 -60.89 -12.19 -8.06
CA CYS A 4 -60.58 -11.25 -9.16
C CYS A 4 -59.87 -11.96 -10.33
N ARG A 5 -60.41 -11.75 -11.54
CA ARG A 5 -59.99 -12.30 -12.84
C ARG A 5 -59.11 -11.33 -13.64
N THR A 6 -58.17 -11.93 -14.35
CA THR A 6 -57.52 -11.62 -15.64
C THR A 6 -58.03 -10.47 -16.53
N GLY A 7 -57.09 -9.80 -17.22
CA GLY A 7 -57.33 -9.05 -18.46
C GLY A 7 -56.09 -8.97 -19.39
N ARG A 8 -56.10 -9.76 -20.47
CA ARG A 8 -55.24 -9.63 -21.67
C ARG A 8 -55.88 -8.66 -22.67
N ARG A 9 -55.09 -7.88 -23.42
CA ARG A 9 -55.44 -7.39 -24.77
C ARG A 9 -54.21 -7.28 -25.69
N SER A 10 -54.24 -8.07 -26.76
CA SER A 10 -53.68 -7.81 -28.10
C SER A 10 -54.32 -6.54 -28.70
N GLY A 11 -53.81 -5.80 -29.69
CA GLY A 11 -52.74 -5.92 -30.68
C GLY A 11 -53.18 -5.08 -31.90
N ARG A 12 -52.29 -4.34 -32.57
CA ARG A 12 -52.46 -3.88 -33.97
C ARG A 12 -51.19 -3.18 -34.49
N ALA A 13 -50.66 -3.69 -35.61
CA ALA A 13 -49.84 -2.97 -36.58
C ALA A 13 -50.78 -2.40 -37.68
N PRO A 14 -50.35 -1.48 -38.59
CA PRO A 14 -49.49 -1.90 -39.72
C PRO A 14 -48.56 -0.84 -40.36
N SER A 15 -47.65 -1.41 -41.18
CA SER A 15 -47.15 -1.01 -42.51
C SER A 15 -46.28 0.24 -42.76
N ALA A 16 -45.27 -0.03 -43.59
CA ALA A 16 -44.17 0.79 -44.04
C ALA A 16 -44.39 1.46 -45.41
N THR A 17 -43.71 2.59 -45.60
CA THR A 17 -43.19 3.19 -46.86
C THR A 17 -42.12 4.20 -46.39
N GLY A 18 -40.87 4.27 -46.83
CA GLY A 18 -40.25 3.89 -48.09
C GLY A 18 -39.87 5.17 -48.85
N THR A 19 -38.76 5.84 -48.51
CA THR A 19 -38.12 6.82 -49.42
C THR A 19 -36.61 6.98 -49.15
N THR A 20 -35.85 6.64 -50.18
CA THR A 20 -34.44 6.96 -50.50
C THR A 20 -34.20 8.46 -50.61
N VAL A 21 -33.00 8.94 -50.25
CA VAL A 21 -32.10 9.85 -51.03
C VAL A 21 -30.82 10.13 -50.22
N THR A 22 -29.67 9.98 -50.88
CA THR A 22 -28.36 10.61 -50.59
C THR A 22 -27.89 11.29 -51.90
N PRO A 23 -26.72 11.95 -51.97
CA PRO A 23 -26.20 13.11 -51.22
C PRO A 23 -25.72 14.25 -52.19
N HIS A 24 -25.29 15.41 -51.68
CA HIS A 24 -24.07 16.16 -52.08
C HIS A 24 -24.07 17.67 -51.71
N ASP A 25 -22.89 18.08 -51.21
CA ASP A 25 -22.11 19.31 -51.45
C ASP A 25 -22.47 20.72 -50.92
N ALA A 26 -21.63 21.11 -49.93
CA ALA A 26 -20.76 22.31 -49.87
C ALA A 26 -21.37 23.70 -49.56
N PRO A 27 -20.57 24.75 -49.17
CA PRO A 27 -19.16 24.78 -48.76
C PRO A 27 -18.88 25.44 -47.39
N ARG A 28 -17.68 25.18 -46.86
CA ARG A 28 -16.98 25.99 -45.85
C ARG A 28 -16.60 27.35 -46.43
N GLN A 29 -16.94 28.44 -45.74
CA GLN A 29 -16.27 29.73 -45.87
C GLN A 29 -15.74 30.23 -44.53
N ALA A 30 -14.51 30.74 -44.58
CA ALA A 30 -13.72 31.28 -43.50
C ALA A 30 -14.16 32.67 -43.06
N ARG A 31 -13.86 33.04 -41.80
CA ARG A 31 -13.52 34.41 -41.34
C ARG A 31 -12.89 34.30 -39.94
N ARG A 32 -11.60 34.67 -39.83
CA ARG A 32 -11.05 35.92 -39.24
C ARG A 32 -11.09 35.93 -37.71
N THR A 33 -9.95 35.71 -37.05
CA THR A 33 -9.02 36.76 -36.53
C THR A 33 -9.72 37.78 -35.63
N GLY A 34 -9.43 37.72 -34.33
CA GLY A 34 -9.87 38.70 -33.35
C GLY A 34 -9.31 38.37 -31.97
N ASP A 35 -8.08 38.81 -31.74
CA ASP A 35 -7.49 39.00 -30.40
C ASP A 35 -8.25 40.15 -29.69
N PRO A 36 -8.54 40.03 -28.39
CA PRO A 36 -8.31 41.19 -27.54
C PRO A 36 -7.66 40.84 -26.20
N LYS A 37 -6.43 41.34 -26.09
CA LYS A 37 -5.81 42.05 -24.96
C LYS A 37 -6.69 42.38 -23.74
N ASP A 38 -6.00 42.29 -22.61
CA ASP A 38 -6.13 43.11 -21.40
C ASP A 38 -7.50 43.15 -20.70
N ARG A 39 -7.63 42.30 -19.67
CA ARG A 39 -8.29 42.71 -18.42
C ARG A 39 -7.43 42.32 -17.23
N ARG A 40 -6.69 43.31 -16.73
CA ARG A 40 -6.15 43.34 -15.36
C ARG A 40 -7.33 43.24 -14.40
N VAL A 41 -7.36 42.20 -13.58
CA VAL A 41 -8.26 42.08 -12.44
C VAL A 41 -7.40 42.27 -11.19
N ALA A 42 -7.66 43.35 -10.46
CA ALA A 42 -7.06 43.65 -9.17
C ALA A 42 -7.40 42.57 -8.13
N PRO A 43 -6.52 42.29 -7.16
CA PRO A 43 -6.81 41.33 -6.10
C PRO A 43 -7.84 41.93 -5.14
N ARG A 44 -8.95 41.21 -4.93
CA ARG A 44 -9.86 41.44 -3.80
C ARG A 44 -9.18 40.94 -2.53
N GLU A 45 -8.92 41.86 -1.62
CA GLU A 45 -8.69 41.58 -0.20
C GLU A 45 -9.81 40.64 0.30
N ARG A 46 -9.41 39.52 0.90
CA ARG A 46 -10.32 38.67 1.65
C ARG A 46 -10.04 38.86 3.11
N ASP A 47 -11.11 39.26 3.78
CA ASP A 47 -11.22 39.46 5.21
C ASP A 47 -10.68 38.28 6.03
N LEU A 48 -9.90 38.66 7.03
CA LEU A 48 -9.43 37.85 8.14
C LEU A 48 -10.65 37.29 8.90
N CYS A 49 -10.83 35.97 8.87
CA CYS A 49 -11.79 35.28 9.73
C CYS A 49 -11.24 35.17 11.17
N PRO A 50 -12.02 35.51 12.21
CA PRO A 50 -11.52 35.57 13.57
C PRO A 50 -11.39 34.20 14.26
N ARG A 51 -10.36 34.11 15.09
CA ARG A 51 -9.97 33.00 15.96
C ARG A 51 -11.13 32.49 16.83
N HIS A 52 -11.52 31.23 16.68
CA HIS A 52 -12.35 30.53 17.66
C HIS A 52 -11.52 30.16 18.89
N ARG A 53 -11.81 30.82 20.02
CA ARG A 53 -11.37 30.41 21.37
C ARG A 53 -12.24 29.25 21.84
N HIS A 54 -11.66 28.05 21.96
CA HIS A 54 -12.30 26.97 22.73
C HIS A 54 -12.07 27.19 24.23
N ARG A 55 -13.19 27.36 24.95
CA ARG A 55 -13.27 27.38 26.42
C ARG A 55 -13.08 25.96 26.96
N ALA A 56 -12.17 25.82 27.92
CA ALA A 56 -12.04 24.67 28.79
C ALA A 56 -13.14 24.65 29.87
N ARG A 57 -13.78 23.49 30.04
CA ARG A 57 -14.45 22.96 31.25
C ARG A 57 -14.27 21.44 31.13
N GLY A 58 -13.77 20.64 32.07
CA GLY A 58 -13.63 20.79 33.52
C GLY A 58 -14.55 19.78 34.22
N ARG A 59 -13.95 18.78 34.90
CA ARG A 59 -14.55 17.71 35.74
C ARG A 59 -15.14 16.53 34.96
N GLY A 60 -15.00 15.27 35.36
CA GLY A 60 -14.44 14.62 36.54
C GLY A 60 -14.95 13.17 36.53
N ASP A 61 -14.12 12.20 36.90
CA ASP A 61 -14.45 11.13 37.85
C ASP A 61 -13.54 9.91 37.69
N ALA A 62 -13.04 9.51 38.85
CA ALA A 62 -12.20 8.39 39.10
C ALA A 62 -13.06 7.15 39.39
N THR A 63 -12.67 6.01 38.84
CA THR A 63 -12.90 4.71 39.48
C THR A 63 -11.75 3.78 39.16
N ALA A 64 -10.96 3.50 40.19
CA ALA A 64 -9.98 2.44 40.24
C ALA A 64 -10.68 1.08 40.34
N ALA A 65 -10.15 0.06 39.67
CA ALA A 65 -10.37 -1.33 40.04
C ALA A 65 -9.09 -2.15 39.83
N ARG A 66 -8.77 -2.92 40.87
CA ARG A 66 -7.58 -3.73 41.08
C ARG A 66 -7.76 -5.13 40.49
N SER A 67 -6.69 -5.67 39.90
CA SER A 67 -6.35 -7.11 39.88
C SER A 67 -5.12 -7.27 38.97
N GLY A 68 -4.09 -8.08 39.21
CA GLY A 68 -3.73 -9.01 40.26
C GLY A 68 -2.38 -9.55 39.80
N ALA A 69 -1.36 -9.46 40.66
CA ALA A 69 0.01 -9.80 40.31
C ALA A 69 0.25 -11.31 40.36
N HIS A 70 0.57 -11.92 39.22
CA HIS A 70 1.27 -13.20 39.17
C HIS A 70 2.73 -12.95 38.79
N ARG A 71 3.63 -13.00 39.77
CA ARG A 71 5.08 -13.10 39.55
C ARG A 71 5.43 -14.58 39.48
N ALA A 72 5.72 -15.08 38.28
CA ALA A 72 6.47 -16.32 38.10
C ALA A 72 7.95 -15.95 37.92
N ALA A 73 8.80 -16.49 38.78
CA ALA A 73 10.24 -16.36 38.72
C ALA A 73 10.77 -17.23 37.57
N TRP A 74 11.43 -16.60 36.60
CA TRP A 74 12.20 -17.29 35.56
C TRP A 74 13.65 -16.83 35.66
N GLY A 75 14.49 -17.69 36.23
CA GLY A 75 15.95 -17.62 36.11
C GLY A 75 16.37 -18.38 34.87
N GLY A 76 17.17 -17.76 33.99
CA GLY A 76 17.65 -18.42 32.79
C GLY A 76 18.41 -17.49 31.84
N VAL A 77 19.73 -17.47 32.00
CA VAL A 77 20.79 -17.17 31.01
C VAL A 77 20.45 -16.13 29.94
N MET A 78 20.70 -14.86 30.24
CA MET A 78 20.69 -13.77 29.26
C MET A 78 21.86 -13.93 28.28
N GLY A 79 21.59 -14.47 27.09
CA GLY A 79 22.37 -14.08 25.91
C GLY A 79 22.22 -12.58 25.73
N ARG A 80 23.33 -11.82 25.74
CA ARG A 80 23.34 -10.37 25.53
C ARG A 80 22.68 -10.07 24.18
N ARG A 81 21.39 -9.75 24.18
CA ARG A 81 20.81 -8.93 23.10
C ARG A 81 21.67 -7.68 23.09
N ILE A 82 22.33 -7.42 21.96
CA ILE A 82 22.82 -6.08 21.65
C ILE A 82 21.56 -5.24 21.48
N THR A 83 20.97 -4.81 22.60
CA THR A 83 20.11 -3.64 22.59
C THR A 83 20.99 -2.54 22.07
N ALA A 84 20.71 -2.07 20.84
CA ALA A 84 21.27 -0.81 20.37
C ALA A 84 21.20 0.17 21.55
N PRO A 85 22.32 0.80 21.94
CA PRO A 85 22.38 1.62 23.14
C PRO A 85 21.17 2.54 23.11
N ALA A 86 20.34 2.43 24.16
CA ALA A 86 19.11 3.19 24.24
C ALA A 86 19.50 4.67 24.19
N MET A 87 19.38 5.28 23.00
CA MET A 87 19.64 6.69 22.83
C MET A 87 18.76 7.43 23.83
N LEU A 88 19.38 8.35 24.57
CA LEU A 88 18.65 9.18 25.50
C LEU A 88 17.66 10.02 24.69
N PRO A 89 16.40 10.16 25.14
CA PRO A 89 15.43 11.02 24.47
C PRO A 89 16.01 12.39 24.17
N GLY A 90 15.83 12.88 22.94
CA GLY A 90 16.37 14.16 22.50
C GLY A 90 17.82 14.15 22.00
N MET A 91 18.50 13.01 21.91
CA MET A 91 19.81 12.94 21.25
C MET A 91 19.69 13.07 19.71
N PRO A 92 20.56 13.84 19.04
CA PRO A 92 20.63 13.86 17.59
C PRO A 92 20.99 12.49 17.01
N ASP A 93 20.31 12.07 15.95
CA ASP A 93 20.61 10.87 15.18
C ASP A 93 20.79 11.21 13.70
N THR A 94 21.57 10.41 13.00
CA THR A 94 21.94 10.63 11.60
C THR A 94 21.38 9.50 10.73
N VAL A 95 20.78 9.85 9.60
CA VAL A 95 20.47 8.86 8.56
C VAL A 95 21.80 8.36 8.01
N GLY A 96 22.07 7.06 8.12
CA GLY A 96 23.30 6.48 7.59
C GLY A 96 23.43 6.70 6.07
N GLY A 97 24.57 7.24 5.64
CA GLY A 97 24.94 7.48 4.24
C GLY A 97 24.46 8.82 3.64
N GLN A 98 24.96 9.15 2.44
CA GLN A 98 24.47 10.24 1.59
C GLN A 98 23.55 9.76 0.44
N PRO A 99 22.25 10.15 0.42
CA PRO A 99 21.35 9.80 -0.68
C PRO A 99 21.91 10.23 -2.03
N ALA A 100 21.76 9.40 -3.07
CA ALA A 100 22.37 9.65 -4.38
C ALA A 100 21.92 10.96 -5.06
N LYS A 101 20.80 11.54 -4.60
CA LYS A 101 20.23 12.80 -5.11
C LYS A 101 20.33 13.95 -4.11
N ALA A 102 20.99 13.75 -2.97
CA ALA A 102 21.20 14.79 -1.97
C ALA A 102 22.58 15.41 -2.16
N ASP A 103 22.63 16.75 -2.25
CA ASP A 103 23.87 17.50 -2.45
C ASP A 103 24.87 17.31 -1.30
N ALA A 104 24.35 17.05 -0.10
CA ALA A 104 25.14 16.75 1.10
C ALA A 104 24.46 15.64 1.93
N PRO A 105 25.22 14.93 2.78
CA PRO A 105 24.64 14.07 3.81
C PRO A 105 23.67 14.89 4.67
N PRO A 106 22.49 14.34 5.00
CA PRO A 106 21.57 15.04 5.91
C PRO A 106 22.25 15.25 7.27
N PRO A 107 22.09 16.43 7.89
CA PRO A 107 22.63 16.67 9.22
C PRO A 107 21.96 15.74 10.24
N ALA A 108 22.70 15.44 11.30
CA ALA A 108 22.14 14.81 12.50
C ALA A 108 20.99 15.68 13.04
N ARG A 109 19.89 15.06 13.47
CA ARG A 109 18.72 15.77 14.01
C ARG A 109 18.23 15.10 15.26
N THR A 110 17.82 15.90 16.25
CA THR A 110 16.95 15.44 17.33
C THR A 110 15.58 15.05 16.77
N LEU A 111 14.75 14.38 17.57
CA LEU A 111 13.38 14.07 17.16
C LEU A 111 12.57 15.34 16.85
N ASP A 112 12.71 16.40 17.66
CA ASP A 112 11.96 17.65 17.47
C ASP A 112 12.37 18.38 16.18
N GLU A 113 13.67 18.40 15.85
CA GLU A 113 14.15 18.96 14.58
C GLU A 113 13.70 18.13 13.37
N ALA A 114 13.65 16.80 13.51
CA ALA A 114 13.12 15.93 12.47
C ALA A 114 11.62 16.18 12.25
N ILE A 115 10.84 16.33 13.33
CA ILE A 115 9.41 16.70 13.26
C ILE A 115 9.24 18.06 12.59
N ALA A 116 10.02 19.08 12.99
CA ALA A 116 9.98 20.40 12.38
C ALA A 116 10.27 20.32 10.87
N ARG A 117 11.32 19.60 10.46
CA ARG A 117 11.63 19.40 9.04
C ARG A 117 10.49 18.71 8.29
N SER A 118 9.80 17.74 8.89
CA SER A 118 8.63 17.12 8.28
C SER A 118 7.53 18.13 7.97
N HIS A 119 7.26 19.06 8.89
CA HIS A 119 6.28 20.14 8.69
C HIS A 119 6.74 21.11 7.60
N ASP A 120 8.03 21.46 7.56
CA ASP A 120 8.60 22.32 6.50
C ASP A 120 8.44 21.71 5.11
N ILE A 121 8.71 20.40 4.97
CA ILE A 121 8.54 19.68 3.69
C ILE A 121 7.07 19.74 3.22
N ILE A 122 6.12 19.61 4.14
CA ILE A 122 4.69 19.70 3.82
C ILE A 122 4.33 21.14 3.43
N ALA A 123 4.80 22.13 4.17
CA ALA A 123 4.56 23.55 3.88
C ALA A 123 5.11 23.92 2.48
N GLU A 124 6.34 23.51 2.17
CA GLU A 124 6.96 23.72 0.85
C GLU A 124 6.11 23.09 -0.28
N ALA A 125 5.57 21.89 -0.06
CA ALA A 125 4.70 21.25 -1.05
C ALA A 125 3.36 22.00 -1.23
N LEU A 126 2.79 22.54 -0.15
CA LEU A 126 1.54 23.31 -0.18
C LEU A 126 1.72 24.67 -0.84
N ASP A 127 2.88 25.32 -0.63
CA ASP A 127 3.20 26.62 -1.23
C ASP A 127 3.53 26.51 -2.72
N ARG A 128 4.27 25.47 -3.11
CA ARG A 128 4.75 25.28 -4.49
C ARG A 128 3.65 24.83 -5.46
N TYR A 129 2.64 24.11 -4.97
CA TYR A 129 1.67 23.43 -5.83
C TYR A 129 0.22 23.77 -5.47
N PRO A 130 -0.70 23.82 -6.44
CA PRO A 130 -2.12 24.05 -6.19
C PRO A 130 -2.78 22.77 -5.63
N ILE A 131 -2.47 22.44 -4.39
CA ILE A 131 -2.98 21.26 -3.68
C ILE A 131 -4.44 21.49 -3.30
N VAL A 132 -5.30 20.54 -3.66
CA VAL A 132 -6.74 20.62 -3.35
C VAL A 132 -7.27 19.51 -2.47
N ALA A 133 -6.45 18.49 -2.23
CA ALA A 133 -6.70 17.42 -1.28
C ALA A 133 -5.36 16.83 -0.82
N ARG A 134 -5.28 16.47 0.45
CA ARG A 134 -4.15 15.79 1.09
C ARG A 134 -4.59 14.40 1.50
N GLN A 135 -3.80 13.40 1.13
CA GLN A 135 -4.13 12.00 1.34
C GLN A 135 -2.96 11.37 2.08
N ALA A 136 -3.14 11.06 3.35
CA ALA A 136 -2.12 10.40 4.15
C ALA A 136 -2.23 8.90 3.99
N LEU A 137 -1.21 8.29 3.39
CA LEU A 137 -1.23 6.87 3.04
C LEU A 137 -0.92 6.02 4.26
N ILE A 138 -1.84 5.15 4.64
CA ILE A 138 -1.73 4.27 5.81
C ILE A 138 -1.86 2.81 5.39
N SER A 139 -0.81 2.00 5.64
CA SER A 139 -0.82 0.56 5.34
C SER A 139 -0.99 -0.32 6.58
N GLY A 140 -0.99 0.28 7.77
CA GLY A 140 -0.95 -0.43 9.04
C GLY A 140 0.46 -0.82 9.48
N GLY A 141 1.49 -0.45 8.73
CA GLY A 141 2.89 -0.59 9.15
C GLY A 141 3.34 0.52 10.12
N ASN A 142 4.46 0.28 10.81
CA ASN A 142 5.08 1.23 11.74
C ASN A 142 5.24 2.63 11.14
N ASP A 143 5.89 2.72 9.98
CA ASP A 143 6.20 3.98 9.30
C ASP A 143 4.96 4.75 8.89
N SER A 144 3.97 4.04 8.34
CA SER A 144 2.72 4.65 7.90
C SER A 144 1.87 5.15 9.08
N THR A 145 1.97 4.50 10.25
CA THR A 145 1.24 4.92 11.46
C THR A 145 1.86 6.20 12.05
N VAL A 146 3.20 6.27 12.15
CA VAL A 146 3.90 7.49 12.60
C VAL A 146 3.60 8.65 11.67
N LEU A 147 3.70 8.43 10.35
CA LEU A 147 3.34 9.45 9.37
C LEU A 147 1.91 9.93 9.57
N ALA A 148 0.94 9.02 9.61
CA ALA A 148 -0.48 9.36 9.71
C ALA A 148 -0.77 10.17 10.97
N HIS A 149 -0.17 9.83 12.11
CA HIS A 149 -0.28 10.62 13.33
C HIS A 149 0.35 12.00 13.19
N LEU A 150 1.56 12.08 12.62
CA LEU A 150 2.30 13.34 12.43
C LEU A 150 1.53 14.33 11.56
N VAL A 151 0.89 13.85 10.49
CA VAL A 151 0.25 14.70 9.49
C VAL A 151 -1.26 14.88 9.68
N ARG A 152 -1.85 14.31 10.74
CA ARG A 152 -3.30 14.34 10.96
C ARG A 152 -3.90 15.75 10.96
N GLY A 153 -3.16 16.75 11.44
CA GLY A 153 -3.57 18.14 11.46
C GLY A 153 -3.65 18.81 10.08
N TYR A 154 -3.22 18.13 9.01
CA TYR A 154 -3.37 18.60 7.64
C TYR A 154 -4.60 17.98 6.94
N LEU A 155 -5.35 17.10 7.61
CA LEU A 155 -6.43 16.32 7.00
C LEU A 155 -7.82 16.89 7.26
N ASP A 156 -7.93 18.21 7.45
CA ASP A 156 -9.16 18.87 7.88
C ASP A 156 -9.58 20.07 7.01
N SER A 157 -8.78 20.45 6.02
CA SER A 157 -8.99 21.72 5.30
C SER A 157 -9.60 21.54 3.90
N SER A 158 -9.95 20.31 3.53
CA SER A 158 -10.77 19.97 2.36
C SER A 158 -11.68 18.78 2.70
N PRO A 159 -12.93 18.72 2.19
CA PRO A 159 -13.78 17.53 2.34
C PRO A 159 -13.19 16.29 1.67
N ASP A 160 -12.21 16.47 0.77
CA ASP A 160 -11.51 15.36 0.16
C ASP A 160 -10.34 14.84 0.99
N ASP A 161 -9.90 15.56 2.02
CA ASP A 161 -8.79 15.13 2.88
C ASP A 161 -9.14 13.86 3.66
N ALA A 162 -8.20 12.90 3.68
CA ALA A 162 -8.44 11.63 4.32
C ALA A 162 -7.14 10.86 4.63
N LEU A 163 -7.25 9.94 5.58
CA LEU A 163 -6.40 8.74 5.58
C LEU A 163 -6.80 7.88 4.38
N VAL A 164 -5.82 7.35 3.67
CA VAL A 164 -6.05 6.46 2.51
C VAL A 164 -5.37 5.13 2.75
N HIS A 165 -6.18 4.08 2.81
CA HIS A 165 -5.72 2.70 2.87
C HIS A 165 -5.98 2.03 1.54
N VAL A 166 -4.95 1.43 0.92
CA VAL A 166 -5.17 0.61 -0.26
C VAL A 166 -5.27 -0.83 0.19
N ASN A 167 -6.48 -1.39 0.21
CA ASN A 167 -6.73 -2.78 0.51
C ASN A 167 -6.46 -3.62 -0.75
N THR A 168 -5.27 -4.20 -0.87
CA THR A 168 -4.89 -5.05 -2.04
C THR A 168 -5.72 -6.33 -2.17
N GLY A 169 -6.56 -6.65 -1.19
CA GLY A 169 -7.42 -7.83 -1.18
C GLY A 169 -6.70 -9.13 -0.84
N ILE A 170 -5.37 -9.16 -0.69
CA ILE A 170 -4.60 -10.36 -0.32
C ILE A 170 -3.90 -10.25 1.05
N GLY A 171 -3.79 -9.05 1.62
CA GLY A 171 -3.29 -8.86 2.99
C GLY A 171 -4.12 -9.50 4.09
N ILE A 172 -3.56 -9.46 5.30
CA ILE A 172 -4.16 -9.95 6.54
C ILE A 172 -5.29 -9.00 6.97
N GLU A 173 -6.44 -9.57 7.35
CA GLU A 173 -7.62 -8.78 7.76
C GLU A 173 -7.35 -7.95 9.02
N ASP A 174 -6.59 -8.50 9.97
CA ASP A 174 -6.27 -7.82 11.23
C ASP A 174 -5.49 -6.50 11.00
N THR A 175 -4.61 -6.45 9.98
CA THR A 175 -3.98 -5.18 9.57
C THR A 175 -5.01 -4.17 9.08
N ARG A 176 -6.04 -4.61 8.33
CA ARG A 176 -7.08 -3.72 7.83
C ARG A 176 -7.94 -3.22 8.98
N GLN A 177 -8.28 -4.10 9.92
CA GLN A 177 -9.04 -3.74 11.10
C GLN A 177 -8.27 -2.73 11.96
N TYR A 178 -6.97 -2.95 12.19
CA TYR A 178 -6.09 -1.98 12.84
C TYR A 178 -6.14 -0.59 12.18
N VAL A 179 -6.11 -0.52 10.84
CA VAL A 179 -6.20 0.75 10.11
C VAL A 179 -7.56 1.43 10.32
N ARG A 180 -8.66 0.68 10.25
CA ARG A 180 -10.01 1.19 10.49
C ARG A 180 -10.17 1.72 11.91
N ASP A 181 -9.71 0.96 12.89
CA ASP A 181 -9.77 1.32 14.30
C ASP A 181 -8.90 2.54 14.61
N THR A 182 -7.70 2.61 14.02
CA THR A 182 -6.80 3.77 14.16
C THR A 182 -7.44 5.03 13.59
N ALA A 183 -8.03 4.95 12.39
CA ALA A 183 -8.71 6.09 11.78
C ALA A 183 -9.91 6.56 12.61
N ALA A 184 -10.73 5.61 13.10
CA ALA A 184 -11.88 5.90 13.94
C ALA A 184 -11.47 6.53 15.28
N ALA A 185 -10.45 5.98 15.95
CA ALA A 185 -9.92 6.48 17.22
C ALA A 185 -9.36 7.90 17.09
N TRP A 186 -8.82 8.26 15.91
CA TRP A 186 -8.33 9.61 15.64
C TRP A 186 -9.39 10.55 15.07
N GLY A 187 -10.63 10.08 14.85
CA GLY A 187 -11.70 10.88 14.27
C GLY A 187 -11.40 11.35 12.84
N LEU A 188 -10.62 10.58 12.08
CA LEU A 188 -10.19 10.94 10.73
C LEU A 188 -11.01 10.20 9.67
N PRO A 189 -11.38 10.88 8.56
CA PRO A 189 -11.96 10.20 7.40
C PRO A 189 -11.02 9.14 6.86
N LEU A 190 -11.53 7.92 6.61
CA LEU A 190 -10.79 6.83 5.97
C LEU A 190 -11.37 6.53 4.59
N ARG A 191 -10.52 6.58 3.57
CA ARG A 191 -10.81 6.08 2.22
C ARG A 191 -10.12 4.75 2.03
N GLU A 192 -10.89 3.66 2.12
CA GLU A 192 -10.42 2.32 1.79
C GLU A 192 -10.58 2.09 0.27
N LEU A 193 -9.45 2.01 -0.42
CA LEU A 193 -9.38 1.83 -1.87
C LEU A 193 -9.15 0.35 -2.20
N HIS A 194 -9.88 -0.15 -3.19
CA HIS A 194 -9.75 -1.54 -3.64
C HIS A 194 -9.23 -1.62 -5.08
N PRO A 195 -8.48 -2.68 -5.45
CA PRO A 195 -8.18 -3.05 -6.82
C PRO A 195 -9.45 -3.18 -7.66
N ARG A 196 -9.33 -2.97 -8.98
CA ARG A 196 -10.44 -3.28 -9.91
C ARG A 196 -10.65 -4.78 -10.05
N ASP A 197 -9.54 -5.49 -10.09
CA ASP A 197 -9.46 -6.91 -10.36
C ASP A 197 -8.84 -7.56 -9.12
N SER A 198 -9.38 -8.71 -8.69
CA SER A 198 -8.90 -9.37 -7.49
C SER A 198 -7.50 -9.97 -7.70
N TYR A 199 -6.74 -10.12 -6.61
CA TYR A 199 -5.47 -10.84 -6.67
C TYR A 199 -5.64 -12.28 -7.16
N GLU A 200 -6.73 -12.96 -6.73
CA GLU A 200 -7.07 -14.30 -7.20
C GLU A 200 -7.29 -14.33 -8.71
N ASP A 201 -8.04 -13.39 -9.28
CA ASP A 201 -8.26 -13.34 -10.74
C ASP A 201 -6.98 -13.08 -11.52
N LEU A 202 -6.05 -12.29 -10.97
CA LEU A 202 -4.73 -12.08 -11.57
C LEU A 202 -3.89 -13.35 -11.55
N VAL A 203 -3.88 -14.08 -10.43
CA VAL A 203 -3.13 -15.35 -10.30
C VAL A 203 -3.73 -16.43 -11.20
N LEU A 204 -5.06 -16.52 -11.28
CA LEU A 204 -5.75 -17.54 -12.07
C LEU A 204 -5.85 -17.19 -13.57
N GLY A 205 -5.25 -16.08 -14.03
CA GLY A 205 -5.29 -15.72 -15.44
C GLY A 205 -6.66 -15.26 -15.95
N LYS A 206 -7.56 -14.80 -15.08
CA LYS A 206 -8.92 -14.40 -15.45
C LYS A 206 -9.01 -12.95 -15.95
N VAL A 207 -7.98 -12.14 -15.69
CA VAL A 207 -7.97 -10.72 -16.07
C VAL A 207 -7.35 -10.55 -17.45
N ILE A 208 -8.16 -10.16 -18.44
CA ILE A 208 -7.70 -9.81 -19.78
C ILE A 208 -7.30 -8.33 -19.84
N ALA A 209 -6.21 -8.02 -20.55
CA ALA A 209 -5.77 -6.65 -20.75
C ALA A 209 -6.88 -5.83 -21.43
N ARG A 210 -7.16 -4.64 -20.88
CA ARG A 210 -8.23 -3.75 -21.39
C ARG A 210 -7.72 -2.65 -22.31
N THR A 211 -6.43 -2.37 -22.29
CA THR A 211 -5.81 -1.25 -23.00
C THR A 211 -4.48 -1.65 -23.62
N GLY A 212 -4.02 -0.86 -24.59
CA GLY A 212 -2.76 -1.07 -25.29
C GLY A 212 -2.82 -2.18 -26.34
N PRO A 213 -1.67 -2.59 -26.90
CA PRO A 213 -1.60 -3.54 -28.03
C PRO A 213 -2.12 -4.94 -27.70
N ASN A 214 -2.20 -5.28 -26.41
CA ASN A 214 -2.67 -6.57 -25.91
C ASN A 214 -4.16 -6.59 -25.50
N ALA A 215 -4.89 -5.47 -25.70
CA ALA A 215 -6.28 -5.35 -25.29
C ALA A 215 -7.16 -6.46 -25.90
N GLY A 216 -7.92 -7.17 -25.06
CA GLY A 216 -8.79 -8.28 -25.46
C GLY A 216 -8.05 -9.57 -25.90
N LYS A 217 -6.72 -9.56 -25.95
CA LYS A 217 -5.92 -10.66 -26.51
C LYS A 217 -5.14 -11.46 -25.48
N ARG A 218 -4.56 -10.80 -24.48
CA ARG A 218 -3.68 -11.44 -23.49
C ARG A 218 -4.15 -11.21 -22.08
N GLN A 219 -3.94 -12.22 -21.25
CA GLN A 219 -4.07 -12.12 -19.81
C GLN A 219 -3.06 -11.09 -19.29
N VAL A 220 -3.45 -10.33 -18.26
CA VAL A 220 -2.57 -9.37 -17.58
C VAL A 220 -1.47 -10.10 -16.81
N TRP A 221 -1.82 -11.22 -16.20
CA TRP A 221 -0.93 -12.06 -15.41
C TRP A 221 -1.49 -13.48 -15.31
N VAL A 222 -0.63 -14.48 -15.05
CA VAL A 222 -0.99 -15.88 -14.75
C VAL A 222 0.05 -16.46 -13.78
N GLY A 223 -0.41 -17.19 -12.76
CA GLY A 223 0.40 -17.77 -11.69
C GLY A 223 0.72 -16.80 -10.56
N PHE A 224 1.35 -17.31 -9.50
CA PHE A 224 1.87 -16.46 -8.44
C PHE A 224 3.00 -15.58 -8.99
N PRO A 225 3.11 -14.32 -8.56
CA PRO A 225 4.15 -13.43 -9.05
C PRO A 225 5.48 -13.72 -8.36
N GLY A 226 6.56 -13.83 -9.12
CA GLY A 226 7.92 -13.69 -8.58
C GLY A 226 8.39 -12.23 -8.56
N PRO A 227 9.67 -11.96 -8.26
CA PRO A 227 10.23 -10.60 -8.20
C PRO A 227 9.97 -9.76 -9.47
N ALA A 228 10.05 -10.37 -10.66
CA ALA A 228 9.76 -9.68 -11.93
C ALA A 228 8.27 -9.32 -12.10
N GLY A 229 7.36 -10.16 -11.57
CA GLY A 229 5.91 -9.94 -11.59
C GLY A 229 5.45 -8.86 -10.61
N HIS A 230 6.29 -8.51 -9.63
CA HIS A 230 5.94 -7.53 -8.60
C HIS A 230 5.47 -6.19 -9.17
N LYS A 231 6.09 -5.70 -10.26
CA LYS A 231 5.68 -4.41 -10.86
C LYS A 231 4.25 -4.45 -11.39
N VAL A 232 3.83 -5.57 -11.94
CA VAL A 232 2.46 -5.76 -12.44
C VAL A 232 1.50 -5.77 -11.26
N MET A 233 1.82 -6.53 -10.21
CA MET A 233 0.99 -6.60 -9.00
C MET A 233 0.91 -5.26 -8.29
N TYR A 234 2.03 -4.57 -8.11
CA TYR A 234 2.07 -3.22 -7.55
C TYR A 234 1.17 -2.27 -8.33
N ARG A 235 1.30 -2.27 -9.67
CA ARG A 235 0.49 -1.42 -10.52
C ARG A 235 -0.99 -1.71 -10.34
N ARG A 236 -1.40 -2.98 -10.40
CA ARG A 236 -2.81 -3.39 -10.36
C ARG A 236 -3.43 -3.23 -8.98
N LEU A 237 -2.69 -3.59 -7.95
CA LEU A 237 -3.23 -3.70 -6.60
C LEU A 237 -3.03 -2.41 -5.79
N LYS A 238 -2.04 -1.58 -6.11
CA LYS A 238 -1.73 -0.35 -5.36
C LYS A 238 -1.86 0.92 -6.19
N ASP A 239 -1.14 1.00 -7.31
CA ASP A 239 -1.05 2.25 -8.09
C ASP A 239 -2.40 2.58 -8.76
N GLU A 240 -3.03 1.65 -9.47
CA GLU A 240 -4.29 1.89 -10.17
C GLU A 240 -5.43 2.36 -9.24
N PRO A 241 -5.66 1.76 -8.06
CA PRO A 241 -6.57 2.31 -7.06
C PRO A 241 -6.28 3.76 -6.68
N LEU A 242 -5.01 4.11 -6.45
CA LEU A 242 -4.60 5.47 -6.14
C LEU A 242 -4.79 6.43 -7.33
N GLN A 243 -4.49 6.00 -8.55
CA GLN A 243 -4.74 6.81 -9.74
C GLN A 243 -6.23 7.08 -9.94
N ARG A 244 -7.10 6.11 -9.58
CA ARG A 244 -8.55 6.31 -9.60
C ARG A 244 -9.04 7.25 -8.52
N ASN A 245 -8.53 7.14 -7.28
CA ASN A 245 -8.85 8.10 -6.22
C ASN A 245 -8.46 9.53 -6.63
N ARG A 246 -7.24 9.71 -7.16
CA ARG A 246 -6.79 10.98 -7.74
C ARG A 246 -7.73 11.47 -8.86
N ALA A 247 -8.15 10.58 -9.77
CA ALA A 247 -9.06 10.96 -10.84
C ALA A 247 -10.45 11.37 -10.32
N ALA A 248 -10.95 10.72 -9.27
CA ALA A 248 -12.22 11.07 -8.63
C ALA A 248 -12.17 12.46 -7.99
N ILE A 249 -11.07 12.80 -7.32
CA ILE A 249 -10.86 14.12 -6.68
C ILE A 249 -10.67 15.23 -7.74
N LEU A 250 -9.81 15.00 -8.73
CA LEU A 250 -9.43 16.05 -9.69
C LEU A 250 -10.45 16.22 -10.83
N GLY A 251 -11.23 15.20 -11.15
CA GLY A 251 -12.11 15.18 -12.31
C GLY A 251 -11.39 15.60 -13.59
N ARG A 252 -11.98 16.55 -14.33
CA ARG A 252 -11.40 17.12 -15.57
C ARG A 252 -10.28 18.14 -15.31
N SER A 253 -10.09 18.60 -14.08
CA SER A 253 -9.12 19.65 -13.71
C SER A 253 -7.72 19.13 -13.40
N GLY A 254 -7.41 17.86 -13.72
CA GLY A 254 -6.15 17.21 -13.33
C GLY A 254 -4.84 17.84 -13.85
N ARG A 255 -4.92 18.83 -14.76
CA ARG A 255 -3.75 19.59 -15.23
C ARG A 255 -3.45 20.81 -14.36
N SER A 256 -4.47 21.46 -13.79
CA SER A 256 -4.36 22.71 -13.03
C SER A 256 -4.45 22.55 -11.51
N ARG A 257 -4.91 21.40 -11.03
CA ARG A 257 -5.04 21.06 -9.60
C ARG A 257 -4.24 19.81 -9.28
N LYS A 258 -3.76 19.69 -8.04
CA LYS A 258 -2.96 18.55 -7.58
C LYS A 258 -3.54 17.90 -6.32
N VAL A 259 -3.35 16.60 -6.19
CA VAL A 259 -3.55 15.86 -4.94
C VAL A 259 -2.19 15.61 -4.30
N LEU A 260 -2.05 15.92 -3.02
CA LEU A 260 -0.84 15.66 -2.24
C LEU A 260 -0.95 14.27 -1.59
N TYR A 261 -0.06 13.35 -1.96
CA TYR A 261 0.06 12.04 -1.32
C TYR A 261 1.21 12.08 -0.32
N LEU A 262 0.87 11.99 0.97
CA LEU A 262 1.83 11.93 2.08
C LEU A 262 2.16 10.45 2.32
N ALA A 263 3.40 10.06 2.06
CA ALA A 263 3.86 8.67 2.13
C ALA A 263 4.95 8.44 3.18
N GLY A 264 4.96 7.25 3.80
CA GLY A 264 5.88 6.87 4.87
C GLY A 264 7.24 6.39 4.35
N MET A 265 7.80 7.06 3.34
CA MET A 265 9.10 6.71 2.79
C MET A 265 10.23 7.27 3.66
N ARG A 266 11.22 6.45 4.02
CA ARG A 266 12.43 6.83 4.77
C ARG A 266 13.71 6.40 4.08
N TRP A 267 14.76 7.21 4.18
CA TRP A 267 16.08 6.86 3.65
C TRP A 267 16.72 5.71 4.42
N GLY A 268 16.59 5.69 5.75
CA GLY A 268 17.19 4.66 6.61
C GLY A 268 16.51 3.29 6.58
N GLU A 269 15.50 3.05 5.73
CA GLU A 269 14.82 1.74 5.65
C GLU A 269 15.48 0.77 4.67
N SER A 270 16.01 1.25 3.54
CA SER A 270 16.69 0.40 2.56
C SER A 270 17.54 1.19 1.57
N ASP A 271 18.62 0.58 1.07
CA ASP A 271 19.47 1.14 0.01
C ASP A 271 18.68 1.56 -1.23
N ARG A 272 17.58 0.85 -1.52
CA ARG A 272 16.72 1.15 -2.67
C ARG A 272 15.90 2.42 -2.45
N ARG A 273 15.39 2.66 -1.24
CA ARG A 273 14.69 3.91 -0.88
C ARG A 273 15.68 5.06 -0.80
N PHE A 274 16.85 4.82 -0.26
CA PHE A 274 17.93 5.78 -0.19
C PHE A 274 18.32 6.36 -1.57
N ARG A 275 18.27 5.55 -2.64
CA ARG A 275 18.52 6.03 -4.01
C ARG A 275 17.36 6.78 -4.67
N ASN A 276 16.12 6.55 -4.24
CA ASN A 276 14.93 6.97 -5.00
C ASN A 276 13.98 7.92 -4.25
N ALA A 277 13.98 7.91 -2.92
CA ALA A 277 13.06 8.71 -2.11
C ALA A 277 13.49 10.18 -2.15
N GLN A 278 12.52 11.04 -2.45
CA GLN A 278 12.64 12.49 -2.43
C GLN A 278 11.66 13.03 -1.39
N GLU A 279 11.99 14.18 -0.84
CA GLU A 279 11.09 14.92 0.05
C GLU A 279 9.79 15.28 -0.67
N ILE A 280 9.89 15.82 -1.90
CA ILE A 280 8.77 16.26 -2.73
C ILE A 280 9.03 15.84 -4.20
N ASP A 281 8.07 15.15 -4.81
CA ASP A 281 8.19 14.61 -6.17
C ASP A 281 6.87 14.75 -6.95
N PRO A 282 6.74 15.79 -7.81
CA PRO A 282 5.54 16.03 -8.60
C PRO A 282 5.44 15.06 -9.81
N GLN A 283 4.28 14.44 -9.97
CA GLN A 283 3.99 13.52 -11.07
C GLN A 283 2.59 13.73 -11.64
N GLY A 284 2.49 14.48 -12.74
CA GLY A 284 1.20 14.79 -13.36
C GLY A 284 0.28 15.50 -12.38
N GLY A 285 -0.88 14.92 -12.08
CA GLY A 285 -1.84 15.46 -11.10
C GLY A 285 -1.53 15.12 -9.63
N ILE A 286 -0.46 14.41 -9.34
CA ILE A 286 -0.06 14.00 -7.99
C ILE A 286 1.19 14.76 -7.57
N VAL A 287 1.27 15.14 -6.31
CA VAL A 287 2.53 15.50 -5.66
C VAL A 287 2.78 14.45 -4.59
N TRP A 288 3.86 13.67 -4.73
CA TRP A 288 4.30 12.77 -3.68
C TRP A 288 5.13 13.55 -2.68
N CYS A 289 4.84 13.39 -1.40
CA CYS A 289 5.57 14.03 -0.33
C CYS A 289 5.94 12.97 0.73
N SER A 290 7.18 13.00 1.19
CA SER A 290 7.73 12.04 2.17
C SER A 290 8.16 12.78 3.44
N PRO A 291 7.22 13.20 4.31
CA PRO A 291 7.54 14.05 5.46
C PRO A 291 8.56 13.42 6.42
N ILE A 292 8.48 12.11 6.61
CA ILE A 292 9.36 11.38 7.53
C ILE A 292 10.65 10.88 6.88
N VAL A 293 11.03 11.38 5.69
CA VAL A 293 12.15 10.79 4.92
C VAL A 293 13.48 10.77 5.68
N HIS A 294 13.67 11.75 6.56
CA HIS A 294 14.86 11.91 7.42
C HIS A 294 14.80 11.14 8.73
N PHE A 295 13.68 10.46 9.04
CA PHE A 295 13.54 9.78 10.33
C PHE A 295 14.45 8.55 10.39
N THR A 296 15.18 8.40 11.49
CA THR A 296 15.94 7.18 11.81
C THR A 296 15.06 6.16 12.56
N ASN A 297 15.53 4.93 12.70
CA ASN A 297 14.80 3.92 13.50
C ASN A 297 14.69 4.34 14.97
N THR A 298 15.70 5.02 15.51
CA THR A 298 15.69 5.56 16.87
C THR A 298 14.60 6.61 17.04
N GLN A 299 14.56 7.61 16.15
CA GLN A 299 13.54 8.66 16.17
C GLN A 299 12.13 8.09 15.99
N MET A 300 11.97 7.06 15.16
CA MET A 300 10.69 6.36 15.01
C MET A 300 10.23 5.70 16.31
N ALA A 301 11.13 5.00 17.00
CA ALA A 301 10.83 4.38 18.30
C ALA A 301 10.53 5.43 19.37
N GLU A 302 11.30 6.52 19.42
CA GLU A 302 11.07 7.64 20.34
C GLU A 302 9.73 8.31 20.07
N TYR A 303 9.38 8.59 18.80
CA TYR A 303 8.10 9.18 18.41
C TYR A 303 6.93 8.30 18.89
N LYS A 304 6.97 6.99 18.58
CA LYS A 304 5.93 6.05 19.00
C LYS A 304 5.74 6.05 20.51
N ARG A 305 6.83 6.04 21.27
CA ARG A 305 6.81 6.08 22.74
C ARG A 305 6.28 7.41 23.27
N ARG A 306 6.74 8.54 22.72
CA ARG A 306 6.36 9.91 23.15
C ARG A 306 4.88 10.18 22.93
N PHE A 307 4.32 9.71 21.82
CA PHE A 307 2.92 9.96 21.45
C PHE A 307 1.97 8.79 21.71
N GLY A 308 2.45 7.69 22.32
CA GLY A 308 1.62 6.54 22.68
C GLY A 308 0.90 5.92 21.49
N LEU A 309 1.57 5.79 20.34
CA LEU A 309 0.92 5.30 19.12
C LEU A 309 0.48 3.83 19.27
N PRO A 310 -0.70 3.46 18.72
CA PRO A 310 -1.13 2.07 18.73
C PRO A 310 -0.14 1.18 17.96
N ARG A 311 -0.10 -0.09 18.33
CA ARG A 311 0.74 -1.11 17.67
C ARG A 311 -0.15 -2.03 16.86
N ASN A 312 0.32 -2.39 15.67
CA ASN A 312 -0.30 -3.43 14.86
C ASN A 312 0.40 -4.76 15.18
N GLU A 313 -0.32 -5.68 15.81
CA GLU A 313 0.19 -7.02 16.16
C GLU A 313 0.71 -7.77 14.93
N VAL A 314 0.12 -7.55 13.75
CA VAL A 314 0.60 -8.12 12.49
C VAL A 314 2.00 -7.62 12.13
N THR A 315 2.27 -6.34 12.37
CA THR A 315 3.61 -5.80 12.16
C THR A 315 4.60 -6.29 13.22
N ASP A 316 4.14 -6.58 14.43
CA ASP A 316 4.98 -7.12 15.49
C ASP A 316 5.33 -8.60 15.23
N HIS A 317 4.38 -9.39 14.73
CA HIS A 317 4.56 -10.82 14.41
C HIS A 317 5.38 -11.03 13.12
N LEU A 318 5.06 -10.31 12.03
CA LEU A 318 5.65 -10.56 10.71
C LEU A 318 6.74 -9.55 10.34
N HIS A 319 7.01 -8.57 11.21
CA HIS A 319 7.97 -7.48 10.95
C HIS A 319 7.69 -6.67 9.67
N MET A 320 6.45 -6.74 9.15
CA MET A 320 5.96 -6.02 7.99
C MET A 320 4.47 -5.71 8.15
N SER A 321 3.96 -4.70 7.44
CA SER A 321 2.54 -4.34 7.54
C SER A 321 1.58 -5.47 7.15
N ALA A 322 2.03 -6.44 6.34
CA ALA A 322 1.22 -7.52 5.75
C ALA A 322 -0.07 -7.06 5.04
N GLU A 323 -0.14 -5.79 4.62
CA GLU A 323 -1.20 -5.28 3.76
C GLU A 323 -1.16 -5.98 2.39
N CYS A 324 0.04 -6.30 1.89
CA CYS A 324 0.22 -7.01 0.62
C CYS A 324 1.02 -8.29 0.82
N LEU A 325 0.38 -9.43 0.59
CA LEU A 325 0.97 -10.76 0.58
C LEU A 325 0.99 -11.35 -0.84
N CYS A 326 1.44 -10.58 -1.82
CA CYS A 326 1.52 -11.05 -3.20
C CYS A 326 2.58 -12.14 -3.43
N GLY A 327 3.48 -12.39 -2.48
CA GLY A 327 4.48 -13.46 -2.56
C GLY A 327 5.67 -13.16 -3.49
N SER A 328 5.74 -12.00 -4.15
CA SER A 328 6.82 -11.69 -5.10
C SER A 328 8.22 -11.69 -4.52
N TYR A 329 8.34 -11.44 -3.22
CA TYR A 329 9.62 -11.41 -2.51
C TYR A 329 9.54 -12.21 -1.21
N ALA A 330 8.61 -13.18 -1.14
CA ALA A 330 8.49 -13.99 0.06
C ALA A 330 9.77 -14.81 0.27
N LYS A 331 10.14 -14.97 1.54
CA LYS A 331 11.26 -15.79 1.95
C LYS A 331 10.82 -17.25 2.10
N PRO A 332 11.76 -18.21 2.00
CA PRO A 332 11.49 -19.57 2.44
C PRO A 332 10.92 -19.59 3.86
N GLY A 333 9.85 -20.34 4.09
CA GLY A 333 9.20 -20.43 5.40
C GLY A 333 8.24 -19.27 5.75
N GLU A 334 8.13 -18.22 4.93
CA GLU A 334 7.28 -17.07 5.24
C GLU A 334 5.78 -17.43 5.25
N LEU A 335 5.35 -18.40 4.43
CA LEU A 335 3.96 -18.86 4.46
C LEU A 335 3.65 -19.65 5.73
N GLU A 336 4.61 -20.42 6.22
CA GLU A 336 4.53 -21.16 7.49
C GLU A 336 4.50 -20.20 8.69
N GLU A 337 5.28 -19.13 8.65
CA GLU A 337 5.21 -18.05 9.64
C GLU A 337 3.83 -17.36 9.63
N ILE A 338 3.29 -17.06 8.43
CA ILE A 338 1.93 -16.54 8.28
C ILE A 338 0.90 -17.55 8.80
N GLU A 339 1.10 -18.86 8.59
CA GLU A 339 0.20 -19.90 9.07
C GLU A 339 0.19 -20.00 10.58
N PHE A 340 1.35 -19.87 11.22
CA PHE A 340 1.50 -19.90 12.66
C PHE A 340 0.69 -18.78 13.34
N PHE A 341 0.81 -17.54 12.86
CA PHE A 341 0.12 -16.40 13.47
C PHE A 341 -1.28 -16.15 12.90
N TYR A 342 -1.50 -16.43 11.61
CA TYR A 342 -2.69 -16.02 10.84
C TYR A 342 -3.21 -17.16 9.94
N PRO A 343 -3.64 -18.30 10.54
CA PRO A 343 -3.96 -19.52 9.79
C PRO A 343 -5.05 -19.35 8.73
N ARG A 344 -6.01 -18.44 8.94
CA ARG A 344 -7.06 -18.13 7.94
C ARG A 344 -6.48 -17.53 6.66
N THR A 345 -5.47 -16.66 6.79
CA THR A 345 -4.79 -16.05 5.65
C THR A 345 -3.96 -17.10 4.91
N ALA A 346 -3.20 -17.90 5.63
CA ALA A 346 -2.43 -19.00 5.03
C ALA A 346 -3.34 -20.01 4.31
N TYR A 347 -4.47 -20.39 4.91
CA TYR A 347 -5.47 -21.25 4.28
C TYR A 347 -5.97 -20.67 2.95
N ARG A 348 -6.24 -19.37 2.90
CA ARG A 348 -6.66 -18.70 1.65
C ARG A 348 -5.57 -18.75 0.59
N ILE A 349 -4.30 -18.55 0.97
CA ILE A 349 -3.15 -18.65 0.06
C ILE A 349 -3.00 -20.09 -0.45
N ARG A 350 -2.97 -21.10 0.43
CA ARG A 350 -2.87 -22.53 0.06
C ARG A 350 -4.05 -22.98 -0.81
N SER A 351 -5.26 -22.48 -0.54
CA SER A 351 -6.42 -22.73 -1.38
C SER A 351 -6.25 -22.16 -2.79
N LEU A 352 -5.64 -20.98 -2.91
CA LEU A 352 -5.32 -20.40 -4.21
C LEU A 352 -4.21 -21.17 -4.93
N GLU A 353 -3.21 -21.70 -4.21
CA GLU A 353 -2.21 -22.62 -4.79
C GLU A 353 -2.86 -23.85 -5.38
N LYS A 354 -3.78 -24.48 -4.63
CA LYS A 354 -4.52 -25.64 -5.11
C LYS A 354 -5.31 -25.31 -6.38
N LYS A 355 -6.07 -24.21 -6.39
CA LYS A 355 -6.81 -23.78 -7.60
C LYS A 355 -5.89 -23.57 -8.81
N ALA A 356 -4.73 -22.95 -8.60
CA ALA A 356 -3.76 -22.73 -9.68
C ALA A 356 -3.18 -24.06 -10.19
N ALA A 357 -2.86 -25.00 -9.30
CA ALA A 357 -2.37 -26.32 -9.65
C ALA A 357 -3.44 -27.14 -10.41
N ASP A 358 -4.69 -27.11 -9.94
CA ASP A 358 -5.82 -27.80 -10.57
C ASP A 358 -6.09 -27.27 -12.00
N LEU A 359 -5.72 -26.02 -12.30
CA LEU A 359 -5.76 -25.41 -13.64
C LEU A 359 -4.50 -25.65 -14.48
N GLY A 360 -3.53 -26.42 -13.98
CA GLY A 360 -2.25 -26.67 -14.66
C GLY A 360 -1.35 -25.44 -14.78
N ILE A 361 -1.53 -24.41 -13.94
CA ILE A 361 -0.69 -23.21 -13.96
C ILE A 361 0.71 -23.55 -13.45
N THR A 362 1.74 -23.27 -14.26
CA THR A 362 3.13 -23.64 -13.95
C THR A 362 3.64 -23.02 -12.64
N ASN A 363 3.43 -21.71 -12.42
CA ASN A 363 3.83 -21.06 -11.18
C ASN A 363 2.68 -21.05 -10.16
N CYS A 364 2.25 -22.23 -9.73
CA CYS A 364 1.10 -22.42 -8.82
C CYS A 364 1.45 -22.32 -7.33
N ARG A 365 2.70 -22.07 -6.94
CA ARG A 365 3.13 -21.96 -5.54
C ARG A 365 3.44 -20.53 -5.16
N TRP A 366 2.91 -20.07 -4.03
CA TRP A 366 3.17 -18.76 -3.46
C TRP A 366 4.60 -18.69 -2.95
N GLY A 367 5.25 -17.53 -3.13
CA GLY A 367 6.65 -17.31 -2.70
C GLY A 367 7.71 -18.06 -3.51
N ARG A 368 7.33 -19.02 -4.35
CA ARG A 368 8.27 -19.75 -5.20
C ARG A 368 8.64 -18.93 -6.44
N LYS A 369 9.94 -18.88 -6.74
CA LYS A 369 10.43 -18.29 -7.99
C LYS A 369 9.94 -19.15 -9.19
N PRO A 370 9.51 -18.52 -10.29
CA PRO A 370 9.17 -19.24 -11.52
C PRO A 370 10.35 -20.13 -11.99
N PRO A 371 10.09 -21.34 -12.52
CA PRO A 371 11.15 -22.33 -12.82
C PRO A 371 12.25 -21.88 -13.79
N THR A 372 12.06 -20.85 -14.62
CA THR A 372 13.06 -20.38 -15.60
C THR A 372 12.76 -18.95 -16.06
N GLY A 373 13.81 -18.13 -16.26
CA GLY A 373 13.78 -17.02 -17.23
C GLY A 373 13.40 -15.61 -16.76
N SER A 374 13.08 -15.36 -15.48
CA SER A 374 12.82 -13.99 -15.01
C SER A 374 13.84 -13.53 -13.97
N THR A 375 15.11 -13.41 -14.35
CA THR A 375 16.06 -12.59 -13.60
C THR A 375 15.55 -11.16 -13.61
N VAL A 376 15.32 -10.60 -12.42
CA VAL A 376 15.07 -9.16 -12.29
C VAL A 376 16.31 -8.45 -12.79
N LYS A 377 16.18 -7.60 -13.81
CA LYS A 377 17.29 -6.74 -14.21
C LYS A 377 17.72 -5.91 -12.99
N PRO A 378 19.02 -5.88 -12.64
CA PRO A 378 19.53 -4.97 -11.63
C PRO A 378 19.05 -3.54 -11.91
N GLY A 379 18.55 -2.84 -10.88
CA GLY A 379 18.08 -1.45 -11.02
C GLY A 379 16.59 -1.27 -11.30
N THR A 380 15.77 -2.34 -11.32
CA THR A 380 14.32 -2.12 -11.29
C THR A 380 13.90 -1.38 -10.01
N VAL A 381 13.17 -0.27 -10.16
CA VAL A 381 12.72 0.56 -9.01
C VAL A 381 11.47 -0.06 -8.38
N ALA A 382 11.39 -0.08 -7.04
CA ALA A 382 10.23 -0.58 -6.31
C ALA A 382 9.11 0.40 -6.51
N GLY A 383 7.87 -0.07 -6.49
CA GLY A 383 6.76 0.87 -6.35
C GLY A 383 6.90 1.66 -5.05
N ARG A 384 6.50 2.94 -5.05
CA ARG A 384 6.61 3.90 -3.93
C ARG A 384 6.02 3.41 -2.60
N LEU A 385 5.19 2.36 -2.60
CA LEU A 385 4.47 1.82 -1.45
C LEU A 385 4.87 0.40 -1.03
N CYS A 386 5.83 -0.25 -1.70
CA CYS A 386 6.19 -1.66 -1.46
C CYS A 386 7.67 -1.84 -1.12
N SER A 387 8.10 -1.25 -0.02
CA SER A 387 9.51 -1.20 0.39
C SER A 387 9.98 -2.29 1.34
N GLY A 388 9.06 -2.87 2.13
CA GLY A 388 9.34 -3.98 3.04
C GLY A 388 9.66 -5.30 2.34
N CYS A 389 9.75 -5.28 1.01
CA CYS A 389 10.18 -6.40 0.19
C CYS A 389 11.59 -6.15 -0.37
N PRO A 390 12.65 -6.08 0.47
CA PRO A 390 14.00 -6.14 -0.05
C PRO A 390 14.19 -7.50 -0.74
N GLU A 391 15.09 -7.56 -1.73
CA GLU A 391 15.57 -8.87 -2.17
C GLU A 391 16.16 -9.60 -0.96
N PRO A 392 15.97 -10.93 -0.83
CA PRO A 392 16.62 -11.70 0.22
C PRO A 392 18.12 -11.41 0.20
N GLN A 393 18.66 -10.86 1.29
CA GLN A 393 20.09 -10.60 1.39
C GLN A 393 20.84 -11.93 1.57
N GLN A 394 21.98 -12.06 0.92
CA GLN A 394 22.85 -13.23 1.08
C GLN A 394 23.29 -13.32 2.55
N GLY A 395 22.94 -14.41 3.25
CA GLY A 395 23.23 -14.57 4.68
C GLY A 395 22.14 -14.09 5.65
N GLN A 396 20.95 -13.72 5.16
CA GLN A 396 19.81 -13.45 6.04
C GLN A 396 19.43 -14.73 6.82
N THR A 397 19.47 -14.63 8.15
CA THR A 397 19.25 -15.77 9.06
C THR A 397 17.86 -16.36 8.87
N ASP A 398 17.81 -17.69 8.73
CA ASP A 398 16.56 -18.45 8.75
C ASP A 398 15.96 -18.34 10.17
N LEU A 399 14.79 -17.70 10.27
CA LEU A 399 14.09 -17.49 11.54
C LEU A 399 13.77 -18.83 12.22
N PHE A 400 13.52 -19.89 11.45
CA PHE A 400 13.27 -21.22 12.00
C PHE A 400 14.55 -21.83 12.58
N GLN A 401 15.71 -21.62 11.96
CA GLN A 401 17.00 -22.00 12.56
C GLN A 401 17.29 -21.20 13.83
N GLN A 402 16.96 -19.90 13.84
CA GLN A 402 17.14 -19.06 15.02
C GLN A 402 16.22 -19.48 16.17
N TRP A 403 14.95 -19.79 15.89
CA TRP A 403 14.01 -20.29 16.89
C TRP A 403 14.38 -21.68 17.39
N ALA A 404 14.86 -22.56 16.51
CA ALA A 404 15.41 -23.86 16.90
C ALA A 404 16.63 -23.69 17.82
N ALA A 405 17.56 -22.81 17.48
CA ALA A 405 18.72 -22.50 18.31
C ALA A 405 18.35 -21.89 19.68
N GLN A 406 17.19 -21.24 19.77
CA GLN A 406 16.64 -20.69 21.01
C GLN A 406 15.76 -21.69 21.79
N GLY A 407 15.59 -22.92 21.29
CA GLY A 407 14.72 -23.93 21.92
C GLY A 407 13.22 -23.63 21.79
N LEU A 408 12.84 -22.67 20.93
CA LEU A 408 11.44 -22.33 20.65
C LEU A 408 10.78 -23.31 19.67
N LEU A 409 11.60 -24.06 18.93
CA LEU A 409 11.17 -25.16 18.08
C LEU A 409 11.96 -26.42 18.41
N SER A 410 11.29 -27.57 18.37
CA SER A 410 11.98 -28.85 18.43
C SER A 410 12.88 -29.02 17.18
N PRO A 411 14.00 -29.74 17.28
CA PRO A 411 14.84 -30.06 16.11
C PRO A 411 14.08 -30.80 15.00
N GLU A 412 12.97 -31.47 15.34
CA GLU A 412 12.09 -32.13 14.37
C GLU A 412 11.21 -31.12 13.63
N HIS A 413 10.59 -30.17 14.34
CA HIS A 413 9.85 -29.07 13.72
C HIS A 413 10.76 -28.23 12.83
N ALA A 414 11.95 -27.86 13.32
CA ALA A 414 12.93 -27.11 12.53
C ALA A 414 13.30 -27.84 11.23
N ARG A 415 13.58 -29.15 11.29
CA ARG A 415 13.90 -29.97 10.11
C ARG A 415 12.73 -30.08 9.14
N ALA A 416 11.49 -30.17 9.63
CA ALA A 416 10.30 -30.16 8.78
C ALA A 416 10.15 -28.84 7.99
N PHE A 417 10.60 -27.71 8.56
CA PHE A 417 10.63 -26.41 7.88
C PHE A 417 11.81 -26.27 6.90
N THR A 418 13.00 -26.80 7.23
CA THR A 418 14.18 -26.68 6.36
C THR A 418 14.16 -27.65 5.17
N THR A 419 13.60 -28.86 5.32
CA THR A 419 13.58 -29.89 4.25
C THR A 419 12.71 -29.53 3.03
N GLN A 420 11.88 -28.48 3.09
CA GLN A 420 11.22 -27.94 1.90
C GLN A 420 12.12 -27.07 1.01
N THR A 421 13.32 -26.69 1.49
CA THR A 421 14.26 -25.85 0.74
C THR A 421 15.26 -26.64 -0.11
N ASP A 422 15.50 -27.90 0.24
CA ASP A 422 16.25 -28.84 -0.62
C ASP A 422 15.33 -29.43 -1.68
N THR A 423 15.17 -28.68 -2.77
CA THR A 423 14.69 -29.25 -4.02
C THR A 423 15.67 -30.34 -4.49
N SER A 424 15.33 -31.60 -4.21
CA SER A 424 15.55 -32.63 -5.22
C SER A 424 14.85 -32.18 -6.52
N PRO A 425 15.53 -32.20 -7.69
CA PRO A 425 14.91 -31.88 -8.95
C PRO A 425 14.01 -33.06 -9.36
N GLY A 426 12.77 -33.10 -8.88
CA GLY A 426 11.94 -34.28 -9.10
C GLY A 426 10.50 -34.15 -8.63
N GLY A 427 9.80 -33.12 -9.08
CA GLY A 427 8.37 -32.95 -8.85
C GLY A 427 7.80 -31.98 -9.85
N ALA A 428 7.89 -32.31 -11.14
CA ALA A 428 7.12 -31.62 -12.15
C ALA A 428 5.64 -31.68 -11.76
N CYS A 429 4.95 -30.54 -11.76
CA CYS A 429 3.50 -30.51 -11.70
C CYS A 429 3.01 -31.34 -12.90
N ALA A 430 2.43 -32.50 -12.63
CA ALA A 430 2.15 -33.51 -13.64
C ALA A 430 1.32 -32.89 -14.78
N THR A 431 1.90 -32.86 -15.98
CA THR A 431 1.16 -32.58 -17.21
C THR A 431 0.30 -33.79 -17.52
N ALA A 432 -0.97 -33.75 -17.09
CA ALA A 432 -1.95 -34.72 -17.54
C ALA A 432 -2.11 -34.59 -19.05
N THR A 433 -1.67 -35.61 -19.79
CA THR A 433 -1.90 -35.71 -21.23
C THR A 433 -3.28 -36.36 -21.41
N PRO A 434 -4.19 -35.80 -22.23
CA PRO A 434 -5.47 -36.46 -22.50
C PRO A 434 -5.20 -37.68 -23.38
N GLY A 435 -5.43 -38.88 -22.82
CA GLY A 435 -5.39 -40.12 -23.57
C GLY A 435 -6.48 -40.13 -24.64
N GLY A 436 -6.06 -40.10 -25.91
CA GLY A 436 -6.92 -40.43 -27.03
C GLY A 436 -7.14 -41.93 -27.07
N GLY A 437 -8.39 -42.35 -26.89
CA GLY A 437 -8.85 -43.70 -27.21
C GLY A 437 -9.42 -43.73 -28.62
N ALA A 438 -8.91 -44.66 -29.43
CA ALA A 438 -9.61 -45.28 -30.56
C ALA A 438 -9.60 -46.78 -30.31
#